data_AF-A0A564G588-F1
#
_entry.id   AF-A0A564G588-F1
#
_cell.length_a   1.000
_cell.length_b   1.000
_cell.length_c   1.000
_cell.angle_alpha   90.00
_cell.angle_beta   90.00
_cell.angle_gamma   90.00
#
_symmetry.space_group_name_H-M   'P 1'
#
loop_
_entity.id
_entity.type
_entity.pdbx_description
1 polymer ?
#
loop_
_entity_poly.entity_id
_entity_poly.type
_entity_poly.pdbx_seq_one_letter_code
_entity_poly.pdbx_strand_id
1 'polypeptide(L)'
;MTMDEGDRIAELVQAESDLPLASMADFNEADYLPYLAGLELTDAQASELLRILWDMMRMCIEMDLPPESWGQITSQVFAAAARDSVDVE
;
A
#
# COMPACT_ATOMS: atom_id res chain seq x y z
N MET A 1 13.06 -29.94 18.85
CA MET A 1 11.62 -29.84 18.61
C MET A 1 11.47 -28.98 17.38
N THR A 2 11.30 -29.60 16.22
CA THR A 2 11.27 -28.93 14.92
C THR A 2 9.81 -28.57 14.67
N MET A 3 9.50 -27.27 14.62
CA MET A 3 8.13 -26.81 14.36
C MET A 3 7.71 -27.24 12.96
N ASP A 4 6.53 -27.85 12.84
CA ASP A 4 6.02 -28.39 11.59
C ASP A 4 5.61 -27.26 10.64
N GLU A 5 5.79 -27.47 9.33
CA GLU A 5 5.49 -26.44 8.33
C GLU A 5 4.00 -26.08 8.28
N GLY A 6 3.13 -27.03 8.65
CA GLY A 6 1.69 -26.79 8.83
C GLY A 6 1.38 -25.83 9.98
N ASP A 7 2.11 -25.92 11.09
CA ASP A 7 1.95 -25.03 12.25
C ASP A 7 2.37 -23.59 11.91
N ARG A 8 3.40 -23.41 11.07
CA ARG A 8 3.84 -22.09 10.59
C ARG A 8 2.80 -21.40 9.69
N ILE A 9 2.17 -22.16 8.80
CA ILE A 9 1.15 -21.62 7.91
C ILE A 9 -0.12 -21.27 8.71
N ALA A 10 -0.48 -22.10 9.69
CA ALA A 10 -1.60 -21.82 10.59
C ALA A 10 -1.37 -20.55 11.43
N GLU A 11 -0.17 -20.35 11.97
CA GLU A 11 0.18 -19.10 12.69
C GLU A 11 0.11 -17.87 11.79
N LEU A 12 0.56 -17.96 10.53
CA LEU A 12 0.51 -16.84 9.57
C LEU A 12 -0.94 -16.44 9.22
N VAL A 13 -1.80 -17.42 8.95
CA VAL A 13 -3.22 -17.19 8.63
C VAL A 13 -3.97 -16.62 9.84
N GLN A 14 -3.61 -17.07 11.04
CA GLN A 14 -4.20 -16.58 12.28
C GLN A 14 -3.73 -15.14 12.59
N ALA A 15 -2.46 -14.83 12.32
CA ALA A 15 -1.93 -13.47 12.44
C ALA A 15 -2.59 -12.48 11.47
N GLU A 16 -2.94 -12.91 10.24
CA GLU A 16 -3.70 -12.07 9.30
C GLU A 16 -5.14 -11.81 9.75
N SER A 17 -5.79 -12.79 10.38
CA SER A 17 -7.17 -12.65 10.90
C SER A 17 -7.27 -11.74 12.14
N ASP A 18 -6.17 -11.59 12.88
CA ASP A 18 -6.08 -10.73 14.07
C ASP A 18 -5.67 -9.28 13.74
N LEU A 19 -5.41 -8.96 12.46
CA LEU A 19 -5.17 -7.58 12.06
C LEU A 19 -6.47 -6.78 12.15
N PRO A 20 -6.49 -5.65 12.86
CA PRO A 20 -7.68 -4.82 12.96
C PRO A 20 -8.10 -4.34 11.56
N LEU A 21 -9.42 -4.26 11.34
CA LEU A 21 -9.98 -3.64 10.13
C LEU A 21 -9.41 -2.22 10.00
N ALA A 22 -8.72 -1.96 8.89
CA ALA A 22 -8.13 -0.65 8.62
C ALA A 22 -9.23 0.42 8.56
N SER A 23 -9.32 1.24 9.61
CA SER A 23 -10.20 2.40 9.68
C SER A 23 -9.41 3.67 9.39
N MET A 24 -10.01 4.65 8.70
CA MET A 24 -9.42 5.99 8.59
C MET A 24 -9.21 6.67 9.94
N ALA A 25 -9.92 6.23 10.98
CA ALA A 25 -9.71 6.74 12.33
C ALA A 25 -8.29 6.43 12.87
N ASP A 26 -7.66 5.38 12.34
CA ASP A 26 -6.33 4.92 12.75
C ASP A 26 -5.24 5.39 11.78
N PHE A 27 -5.60 6.09 10.69
CA PHE A 27 -4.62 6.68 9.78
C PHE A 27 -4.00 7.93 10.40
N ASN A 28 -2.72 7.84 10.75
CA ASN A 28 -1.91 8.96 11.20
C ASN A 28 -0.81 9.24 10.19
N GLU A 29 -0.94 10.34 9.47
CA GLU A 29 0.00 10.78 8.44
C GLU A 29 1.45 10.83 8.94
N ALA A 30 1.65 11.26 10.19
CA ALA A 30 2.98 11.43 10.78
C ALA A 30 3.79 10.12 10.84
N ASP A 31 3.11 8.97 10.89
CA ASP A 31 3.76 7.66 10.94
C ASP A 31 4.33 7.26 9.56
N TYR A 32 3.84 7.88 8.48
CA TYR A 32 4.18 7.52 7.10
C TYR A 32 5.07 8.54 6.38
N LEU A 33 5.11 9.79 6.83
CA LEU A 33 5.99 10.83 6.27
C LEU A 33 7.47 10.41 6.16
N PRO A 34 8.06 9.66 7.12
CA PRO A 34 9.45 9.21 6.99
C PRO A 34 9.75 8.36 5.74
N TYR A 35 8.75 7.65 5.19
CA TYR A 35 8.92 6.84 3.98
C TYR A 35 8.94 7.66 2.69
N LEU A 36 8.50 8.92 2.75
CA LEU A 36 8.60 9.86 1.62
C LEU A 36 9.91 10.65 1.63
N ALA A 37 10.77 10.43 2.63
CA ALA A 37 12.06 11.08 2.72
C ALA A 37 12.92 10.77 1.47
N GLY A 38 13.38 11.83 0.79
CA GLY A 38 14.15 11.72 -0.45
C GLY A 38 13.34 12.00 -1.72
N LEU A 39 12.02 12.18 -1.62
CA LEU A 39 11.21 12.74 -2.69
C LEU A 39 11.22 14.27 -2.61
N GLU A 40 11.34 14.95 -3.74
CA GLU A 40 11.19 16.41 -3.83
C GLU A 40 9.70 16.78 -3.81
N LEU A 41 9.10 16.71 -2.61
CA LEU A 41 7.70 17.04 -2.37
C LEU A 41 7.59 18.15 -1.32
N THR A 42 6.64 19.05 -1.52
CA THR A 42 6.16 19.93 -0.45
C THR A 42 5.34 19.14 0.57
N ASP A 43 5.22 19.66 1.79
CA ASP A 43 4.39 19.02 2.84
C ASP A 43 2.97 18.73 2.33
N ALA A 44 2.34 19.68 1.63
CA ALA A 44 1.01 19.50 1.06
C ALA A 44 0.94 18.38 0.01
N GLN A 45 1.99 18.22 -0.81
CA GLN A 45 2.07 17.13 -1.79
C GLN A 45 2.32 15.78 -1.12
N ALA A 46 3.11 15.75 -0.04
CA ALA A 46 3.35 14.55 0.74
C ALA A 46 2.06 14.06 1.43
N SER A 47 1.32 14.96 2.08
CA SER A 47 0.02 14.63 2.69
C SER A 47 -0.97 14.11 1.66
N GLU A 48 -1.08 14.78 0.51
CA GLU A 48 -2.00 14.38 -0.56
C GLU A 48 -1.61 13.02 -1.17
N LEU A 49 -0.32 12.76 -1.36
CA LEU A 49 0.17 11.46 -1.82
C LEU A 49 -0.22 10.34 -0.85
N LEU A 50 0.00 10.54 0.46
CA LEU A 50 -0.37 9.55 1.47
C LEU A 50 -1.87 9.29 1.50
N ARG A 51 -2.69 10.34 1.34
CA ARG A 51 -4.15 10.22 1.24
C ARG A 51 -4.57 9.40 0.02
N ILE A 52 -3.99 9.67 -1.15
CA ILE A 52 -4.28 8.92 -2.39
C ILE A 52 -3.90 7.45 -2.23
N LEU A 53 -2.71 7.16 -1.69
CA LEU A 53 -2.26 5.79 -1.45
C LEU A 53 -3.20 5.05 -0.51
N TRP A 54 -3.67 5.71 0.55
CA TRP A 54 -4.65 5.16 1.47
C TRP A 54 -5.99 4.84 0.78
N ASP A 55 -6.55 5.79 0.03
CA ASP A 55 -7.82 5.60 -0.69
C ASP A 55 -7.74 4.43 -1.67
N MET A 56 -6.60 4.30 -2.37
CA MET A 56 -6.32 3.18 -3.26
C MET A 56 -6.27 1.83 -2.53
N MET A 57 -5.56 1.74 -1.39
CA MET A 57 -5.51 0.52 -0.59
C MET A 57 -6.89 0.13 -0.04
N ARG A 58 -7.66 1.12 0.43
CA ARG A 58 -9.03 0.90 0.91
C ARG A 58 -9.94 0.35 -0.18
N MET A 59 -9.88 0.92 -1.39
CA MET A 59 -10.64 0.42 -2.53
C MET A 59 -10.32 -1.05 -2.83
N CYS A 60 -9.05 -1.46 -2.73
CA CYS A 60 -8.67 -2.87 -2.93
C CYS A 60 -9.32 -3.79 -1.91
N ILE A 61 -9.34 -3.39 -0.64
CA ILE A 61 -9.98 -4.16 0.43
C ILE A 61 -11.49 -4.25 0.18
N GLU A 62 -12.15 -3.13 -0.15
CA GLU A 62 -13.59 -3.09 -0.41
C GLU A 62 -14.01 -3.94 -1.61
N MET A 63 -13.14 -4.04 -2.61
CA MET A 63 -13.36 -4.84 -3.82
C MET A 63 -12.90 -6.29 -3.69
N ASP A 64 -12.40 -6.70 -2.52
CA ASP A 64 -11.84 -8.03 -2.26
C ASP A 64 -10.74 -8.40 -3.29
N LEU A 65 -9.90 -7.42 -3.62
CA LEU A 65 -8.80 -7.61 -4.57
C LEU A 65 -7.60 -8.25 -3.87
N PRO A 66 -7.14 -9.42 -4.34
CA PRO A 66 -6.00 -10.08 -3.72
C PRO A 66 -4.71 -9.26 -3.94
N PRO A 67 -3.80 -9.18 -2.95
CA PRO A 67 -2.58 -8.38 -3.04
C PRO A 67 -1.70 -8.71 -4.25
N GLU A 68 -1.72 -9.96 -4.71
CA GLU A 68 -0.97 -10.43 -5.88
C GLU A 68 -1.45 -9.77 -7.19
N SER A 69 -2.70 -9.32 -7.23
CA SER A 69 -3.26 -8.59 -8.39
C SER A 69 -2.82 -7.14 -8.45
N TRP A 70 -2.28 -6.60 -7.35
CA TRP A 70 -1.91 -5.18 -7.25
C TRP A 70 -0.88 -4.77 -8.30
N GLY A 71 0.12 -5.62 -8.53
CA GLY A 71 1.15 -5.38 -9.54
C GLY A 71 0.56 -5.24 -10.95
N GLN A 72 -0.47 -6.04 -11.29
CA GLN A 72 -1.14 -5.95 -12.60
C GLN A 72 -1.96 -4.66 -12.74
N ILE A 73 -2.71 -4.28 -11.70
CA ILE A 73 -3.54 -3.08 -11.68
C ILE A 73 -2.67 -1.83 -11.81
N THR A 74 -1.60 -1.75 -11.00
CA THR A 74 -0.72 -0.58 -10.96
C THR A 74 0.25 -0.52 -12.14
N SER A 75 0.59 -1.65 -12.77
CA SER A 75 1.53 -1.68 -13.90
C SER A 75 1.13 -0.78 -15.06
N GLN A 76 -0.17 -0.73 -15.41
CA GLN A 76 -0.65 0.11 -16.51
C GLN A 76 -0.61 1.59 -16.15
N VAL A 77 -0.92 1.92 -14.89
CA VAL A 77 -0.84 3.29 -14.37
C VAL A 77 0.60 3.78 -14.38
N PHE A 78 1.55 2.98 -13.88
CA PHE A 78 2.96 3.31 -13.91
C PHE A 78 3.51 3.40 -15.34
N ALA A 79 3.11 2.49 -16.24
CA ALA A 79 3.52 2.56 -17.65
C ALA A 79 2.96 3.80 -18.36
N ALA A 80 1.74 4.23 -18.03
CA ALA A 80 1.17 5.46 -18.55
C ALA A 80 1.89 6.69 -17.99
N ALA A 81 2.10 6.76 -16.67
CA ALA A 81 2.82 7.86 -16.03
C ALA A 81 4.27 7.97 -16.53
N ALA A 82 4.96 6.85 -16.69
CA ALA A 82 6.33 6.81 -17.23
C ALA A 82 6.43 7.20 -18.70
N ARG A 83 5.33 7.09 -19.47
CA ARG A 83 5.26 7.61 -20.85
C ARG A 83 5.01 9.11 -20.87
N ASP A 84 4.19 9.60 -19.95
CA ASP A 84 3.85 11.02 -19.82
C ASP A 84 5.02 11.84 -19.24
N SER A 85 5.91 11.20 -18.47
CA SER A 85 7.10 11.83 -17.90
C SER A 85 8.26 12.06 -18.89
N VAL A 86 8.13 11.69 -20.17
CA VAL A 86 9.25 11.71 -21.14
C VAL A 86 9.34 13.00 -21.96
N ASP A 87 8.34 13.88 -21.95
CA ASP A 87 8.37 15.08 -22.78
C ASP A 87 8.68 16.37 -21.98
N VAL A 88 9.93 16.48 -21.51
CA VAL A 88 10.54 17.77 -21.15
C VAL A 88 11.86 17.90 -21.90
N GLU A 89 11.79 18.21 -23.19
CA GLU A 89 12.88 18.86 -23.95
C GLU A 89 12.60 20.36 -24.12
#